data_AF-A0A917P9T7-F1
#
_entry.id   AF-A0A917P9T7-F1
#
_cell.length_a   1.000
_cell.length_b   1.000
_cell.length_c   1.000
_cell.angle_alpha   90.00
_cell.angle_beta   90.00
_cell.angle_gamma   90.00
#
_symmetry.space_group_name_H-M   'P 1'
#
loop_
_entity.id
_entity.type
_entity.pdbx_description
1 polymer ?
#
loop_
_entity_poly.entity_id
_entity_poly.type
_entity_poly.pdbx_seq_one_letter_code
_entity_poly.pdbx_strand_id
1 'polypeptide(L)'
;MREHVDFFGAVVTAYPGDADHAPLLEDPVHARVARAGDVVEGDLILAAVSLRGADYFNDQSIAHPAPYDPACQCGVCCHLAHEPGPVVVLSSGRPWPTCDPWLADALVLIIPAQPLLARTTKE
;
A
#
# COMPACT_ATOMS: atom_id res chain seq x y z
N MET A 1 6.79 -7.73 21.49
CA MET A 1 8.05 -7.29 20.85
C MET A 1 7.69 -6.14 19.93
N ARG A 2 8.40 -5.01 19.97
CA ARG A 2 8.24 -3.96 18.95
C ARG A 2 8.95 -4.49 17.71
N GLU A 3 8.20 -4.84 16.67
CA GLU A 3 8.82 -5.15 15.39
C GLU A 3 9.25 -3.83 14.74
N HIS A 4 10.38 -3.86 14.06
CA HIS A 4 10.91 -2.68 13.40
C HIS A 4 10.13 -2.48 12.10
N VAL A 5 9.32 -1.42 12.05
CA VAL A 5 8.64 -1.02 10.82
C VAL A 5 9.65 -0.28 9.94
N ASP A 6 9.74 -0.65 8.66
CA ASP A 6 10.71 -0.07 7.73
C ASP A 6 10.05 1.02 6.88
N PHE A 7 10.49 2.27 7.05
CA PHE A 7 10.14 3.36 6.14
C PHE A 7 11.39 3.97 5.52
N PHE A 8 11.37 4.14 4.21
CA PHE A 8 12.43 4.78 3.46
C PHE A 8 11.97 6.16 2.97
N GLY A 9 12.88 7.12 3.02
CA GLY A 9 12.65 8.44 2.42
C GLY A 9 12.41 8.30 0.92
N ALA A 10 11.39 8.99 0.41
CA ALA A 10 11.11 9.10 -1.01
C ALA A 10 11.18 10.58 -1.40
N VAL A 11 11.65 10.85 -2.62
CA VAL A 11 11.52 12.16 -3.25
C VAL A 11 10.67 11.96 -4.49
N VAL A 12 9.44 12.50 -4.48
CA VAL A 12 8.57 12.49 -5.65
C VAL A 12 9.02 13.61 -6.58
N THR A 13 9.80 13.26 -7.59
CA THR A 13 10.34 14.21 -8.57
C THR A 13 9.37 14.50 -9.71
N ALA A 14 8.42 13.61 -9.95
CA ALA A 14 7.38 13.74 -10.96
C ALA A 14 6.13 12.94 -10.53
N TYR A 15 4.97 13.50 -10.83
CA TYR A 15 3.67 12.84 -10.70
C TYR A 15 2.94 12.97 -12.04
N PRO A 16 2.30 11.90 -12.57
CA PRO A 16 1.55 11.98 -13.82
C PRO A 16 0.42 13.01 -13.73
N GLY A 17 0.37 13.93 -14.69
CA GLY A 17 -0.68 14.96 -14.79
C GLY A 17 -1.76 14.63 -15.81
N ASP A 18 -1.95 13.34 -16.12
CA ASP A 18 -2.89 12.86 -17.14
C ASP A 18 -4.20 12.31 -16.52
N ALA A 19 -5.16 11.97 -17.37
CA ALA A 19 -6.50 11.55 -16.95
C ALA A 19 -6.56 10.11 -16.42
N ASP A 20 -5.50 9.31 -16.62
CA ASP A 20 -5.46 7.93 -16.18
C ASP A 20 -4.99 7.82 -14.72
N HIS A 21 -4.53 8.91 -14.10
CA HIS A 21 -4.02 8.94 -12.73
C HIS A 21 -4.83 9.88 -11.82
N ALA A 22 -5.02 9.50 -10.55
CA ALA A 22 -5.74 10.35 -9.61
C ALA A 22 -4.94 11.64 -9.31
N PRO A 23 -5.56 12.82 -9.22
CA PRO A 23 -4.85 14.02 -8.79
C PRO A 23 -4.41 13.88 -7.33
N LEU A 24 -3.13 14.08 -7.01
CA LEU A 24 -2.65 14.04 -5.62
C LEU A 24 -3.49 14.95 -4.71
N LEU A 25 -4.12 14.36 -3.70
CA LEU A 25 -4.93 15.10 -2.72
C LEU A 25 -4.07 15.71 -1.61
N GLU A 26 -2.86 15.19 -1.43
CA GLU A 26 -1.91 15.61 -0.39
C GLU A 26 -0.53 15.91 -0.97
N ASP A 27 0.24 16.76 -0.27
CA ASP A 27 1.60 17.13 -0.67
C ASP A 27 2.53 15.90 -0.61
N PRO A 28 3.14 15.49 -1.74
CA PRO A 28 3.96 14.30 -1.81
C PRO A 28 5.29 14.42 -1.05
N VAL A 29 5.64 15.58 -0.47
CA VAL A 29 6.81 15.74 0.43
C VAL A 29 6.74 14.79 1.64
N HIS A 30 5.54 14.40 2.04
CA HIS A 30 5.30 13.45 3.13
C HIS A 30 5.34 11.99 2.67
N ALA A 31 5.48 11.73 1.36
CA ALA A 31 5.46 10.39 0.83
C ALA A 31 6.65 9.56 1.32
N ARG A 32 6.42 8.28 1.60
CA ARG A 32 7.41 7.30 2.07
C ARG A 32 7.23 6.00 1.31
N VAL A 33 8.35 5.30 1.08
CA VAL A 33 8.27 3.90 0.65
C VAL A 33 8.14 3.04 1.88
N ALA A 34 7.17 2.14 1.87
CA ALA A 34 6.91 1.17 2.93
C ALA A 34 6.77 -0.23 2.34
N ARG A 35 7.02 -1.25 3.16
CA ARG A 35 6.58 -2.62 2.84
C ARG A 35 5.06 -2.70 2.96
N ALA A 36 4.40 -3.49 2.13
CA ALA A 36 2.95 -3.67 2.20
C ALA A 36 2.51 -4.18 3.59
N GLY A 37 3.29 -5.05 4.22
CA GLY A 37 3.03 -5.54 5.58
C GLY A 37 3.11 -4.46 6.67
N ASP A 38 3.78 -3.34 6.40
CA ASP A 38 3.97 -2.22 7.33
C ASP A 38 2.88 -1.15 7.22
N VAL A 39 2.02 -1.23 6.20
CA VAL A 39 0.91 -0.30 5.97
C VAL A 39 -0.15 -0.48 7.05
N VAL A 40 -0.65 0.65 7.58
CA VAL A 40 -1.66 0.66 8.64
C VAL A 40 -2.92 1.38 8.20
N GLU A 41 -3.95 1.25 9.03
CA GLU A 41 -5.23 1.93 8.86
C GLU A 41 -5.06 3.41 8.57
N GLY A 42 -5.68 3.88 7.49
CA GLY A 42 -5.73 5.28 7.10
C GLY A 42 -4.61 5.74 6.18
N ASP A 43 -3.50 4.99 6.02
CA ASP A 43 -2.43 5.39 5.11
C ASP A 43 -2.96 5.59 3.69
N LEU A 44 -2.54 6.67 3.04
CA LEU A 44 -2.92 6.93 1.67
C LEU A 44 -1.92 6.25 0.73
N ILE A 45 -2.37 5.27 -0.06
CA ILE A 45 -1.53 4.52 -0.99
C ILE A 45 -1.57 5.21 -2.35
N LEU A 46 -0.39 5.50 -2.89
CA LEU A 46 -0.22 6.27 -4.12
C LEU A 46 0.26 5.42 -5.31
N ALA A 47 1.12 4.45 -5.07
CA ALA A 47 1.79 3.69 -6.13
C ALA A 47 2.36 2.36 -5.66
N ALA A 48 2.50 1.43 -6.60
CA ALA A 48 3.43 0.30 -6.48
C ALA A 48 4.86 0.78 -6.72
N VAL A 49 5.85 0.28 -5.98
CA VAL A 49 7.26 0.66 -6.16
C VAL A 49 8.09 -0.55 -6.58
N SER A 50 8.90 -0.38 -7.62
CA SER A 50 9.85 -1.37 -8.09
C SER A 50 11.19 -0.74 -8.46
N LEU A 51 12.16 -1.56 -8.88
CA LEU A 51 13.43 -1.08 -9.45
C LEU A 51 13.26 -0.21 -10.70
N ARG A 52 12.09 -0.27 -11.36
CA ARG A 52 11.77 0.54 -12.55
C ARG A 52 11.14 1.90 -12.21
N GLY A 53 10.85 2.16 -10.93
CA GLY A 53 10.17 3.36 -10.47
C GLY A 53 8.82 3.06 -9.82
N ALA A 54 8.02 4.12 -9.66
CA ALA A 54 6.68 4.07 -9.10
C ALA A 54 5.63 3.96 -10.22
N ASP A 55 4.72 3.00 -10.07
CA ASP A 55 3.53 2.82 -10.91
C ASP A 55 2.32 3.40 -10.15
N TYR A 56 1.95 4.62 -10.50
CA TYR A 56 0.93 5.37 -9.77
C TYR A 56 -0.46 4.83 -10.07
N PHE A 57 -1.28 4.76 -9.04
CA PHE A 57 -2.63 4.24 -9.19
C PHE A 57 -3.60 5.27 -9.77
N ASN A 58 -4.54 4.75 -10.55
CA ASN A 58 -5.59 5.53 -11.20
C ASN A 58 -6.55 6.17 -10.19
N ASP A 59 -6.67 5.56 -9.00
CA ASP A 59 -7.42 6.05 -7.86
C ASP A 59 -6.55 6.03 -6.60
N GLN A 60 -6.71 7.04 -5.76
CA GLN A 60 -6.12 7.08 -4.42
C GLN A 60 -6.89 6.14 -3.49
N SER A 61 -6.18 5.21 -2.85
CA SER A 61 -6.78 4.26 -1.91
C SER A 61 -6.32 4.53 -0.48
N ILE A 62 -7.30 4.70 0.41
CA ILE A 62 -7.05 4.69 1.85
C ILE A 62 -6.91 3.23 2.27
N ALA A 63 -5.83 2.94 2.98
CA ALA A 63 -5.53 1.62 3.48
C ALA A 63 -6.51 1.23 4.59
N HIS A 64 -7.08 0.04 4.46
CA HIS A 64 -7.89 -0.64 5.47
C HIS A 64 -7.38 -2.08 5.61
N PRO A 65 -6.16 -2.27 6.17
CA PRO A 65 -5.46 -3.51 5.93
C PRO A 65 -6.01 -4.65 6.78
N ALA A 66 -6.27 -5.79 6.15
CA ALA A 66 -6.89 -6.96 6.73
C ALA A 66 -6.03 -8.22 6.52
N PRO A 67 -6.23 -9.29 7.32
CA PRO A 67 -5.63 -10.58 7.05
C PRO A 67 -6.01 -11.10 5.66
N TYR A 68 -5.06 -11.74 4.99
CA TYR A 68 -5.32 -12.42 3.73
C TYR A 68 -6.06 -13.74 3.96
N ASP A 69 -7.12 -13.98 3.19
CA ASP A 69 -7.84 -15.25 3.13
C ASP A 69 -7.68 -15.87 1.74
N PRO A 70 -6.93 -16.97 1.57
CA PRO A 70 -6.78 -17.65 0.29
C PRO A 70 -8.08 -18.31 -0.21
N ALA A 71 -9.08 -18.52 0.66
CA ALA A 71 -10.40 -19.01 0.27
C ALA A 71 -11.34 -17.88 -0.22
N CYS A 72 -10.91 -16.62 -0.16
CA CYS A 72 -11.70 -15.48 -0.61
C CYS A 72 -12.04 -15.59 -2.12
N GLN A 73 -13.32 -15.43 -2.45
CA GLN A 73 -13.84 -15.58 -3.82
C GLN A 73 -13.97 -14.26 -4.58
N CYS A 74 -13.26 -13.20 -4.17
CA CYS A 74 -13.34 -11.89 -4.82
C CYS A 74 -12.70 -11.86 -6.23
N GLY A 75 -12.05 -12.94 -6.65
CA GLY A 75 -11.40 -13.08 -7.96
C GLY A 75 -9.97 -12.55 -8.04
N VAL A 76 -9.50 -11.79 -7.03
CA VAL A 76 -8.12 -11.26 -6.98
C VAL A 76 -7.24 -12.06 -6.02
N CYS A 77 -7.77 -12.41 -4.84
CA CYS A 77 -7.02 -13.16 -3.82
C CYS A 77 -6.44 -14.48 -4.34
N CYS A 78 -7.07 -15.13 -5.33
CA CYS A 78 -6.58 -16.37 -5.90
C CYS A 78 -5.23 -16.23 -6.63
N HIS A 79 -4.86 -15.02 -7.07
CA HIS A 79 -3.60 -14.79 -7.79
C HIS A 79 -2.36 -14.94 -6.92
N LEU A 80 -2.48 -14.76 -5.60
CA LEU A 80 -1.36 -14.89 -4.66
C LEU A 80 -1.43 -16.16 -3.79
N ALA A 81 -2.38 -17.07 -4.06
CA ALA A 81 -2.63 -18.24 -3.22
C ALA A 81 -1.45 -19.25 -3.20
N HIS A 82 -0.57 -19.19 -4.19
CA HIS A 82 0.58 -20.07 -4.34
C HIS A 82 1.93 -19.37 -4.11
N GLU A 83 1.91 -18.10 -3.73
CA GLU A 83 3.14 -17.37 -3.44
C GLU A 83 3.77 -17.89 -2.14
N PRO A 84 5.11 -18.04 -2.09
CA PRO A 84 5.79 -18.60 -0.92
C PRO A 84 5.88 -17.64 0.26
N GLY A 85 5.62 -16.35 0.04
CA GLY A 85 5.72 -15.29 1.05
C GLY A 85 4.39 -14.99 1.77
N PRO A 86 4.44 -14.33 2.94
CA PRO A 86 3.23 -13.83 3.59
C PRO A 86 2.51 -12.82 2.69
N VAL A 87 1.19 -12.90 2.65
CA VAL A 87 0.31 -12.01 1.89
C VAL A 87 -0.54 -11.20 2.86
N VAL A 88 -0.72 -9.92 2.57
CA VAL A 88 -1.60 -9.01 3.29
C VAL A 88 -2.62 -8.41 2.33
N VAL A 89 -3.77 -7.99 2.85
CA VAL A 89 -4.72 -7.19 2.06
C VAL A 89 -4.59 -5.74 2.52
N LEU A 90 -4.29 -4.81 1.62
CA LEU A 90 -4.13 -3.40 1.96
C LEU A 90 -5.46 -2.65 2.06
N SER A 91 -6.45 -3.08 1.28
CA SER A 91 -7.82 -2.59 1.37
C SER A 91 -8.80 -3.62 0.78
N SER A 92 -10.06 -3.55 1.21
CA SER A 92 -11.14 -4.35 0.64
C SER A 92 -12.38 -3.50 0.46
N GLY A 93 -12.97 -3.50 -0.74
CA GLY A 93 -14.31 -2.97 -0.98
C GLY A 93 -14.40 -1.47 -1.33
N ARG A 94 -13.30 -0.71 -1.30
CA ARG A 94 -13.21 0.66 -1.85
C ARG A 94 -11.81 0.97 -2.39
N PRO A 95 -11.69 1.58 -3.59
CA PRO A 95 -12.77 1.92 -4.52
C PRO A 95 -13.37 0.70 -5.26
N TRP A 96 -12.67 -0.44 -5.28
CA TRP A 96 -13.10 -1.63 -6.02
C TRP A 96 -13.84 -2.66 -5.14
N PRO A 97 -14.78 -3.44 -5.70
CA PRO A 97 -15.49 -4.51 -4.98
C PRO A 97 -14.62 -5.77 -4.78
N THR A 98 -13.30 -5.61 -4.79
CA THR A 98 -12.31 -6.68 -4.66
C THR A 98 -11.35 -6.38 -3.51
N CYS A 99 -10.63 -7.40 -3.08
CA CYS A 99 -9.48 -7.20 -2.21
C CYS A 99 -8.31 -6.63 -3.02
N ASP A 100 -7.41 -5.96 -2.33
CA ASP A 100 -6.11 -5.51 -2.83
C ASP A 100 -5.01 -6.30 -2.10
N PRO A 101 -4.72 -7.55 -2.51
CA PRO A 101 -3.75 -8.41 -1.85
C PRO A 101 -2.32 -8.15 -2.38
N TRP A 102 -1.35 -8.13 -1.46
CA TRP A 102 0.07 -7.87 -1.73
C TRP A 102 0.94 -8.85 -0.98
N LEU A 103 2.09 -9.23 -1.57
CA LEU A 103 3.17 -9.81 -0.79
C LEU A 103 3.59 -8.81 0.29
N ALA A 104 3.76 -9.27 1.52
CA ALA A 104 4.02 -8.36 2.64
C ALA A 104 5.33 -7.59 2.49
N ASP A 105 6.29 -8.11 1.73
CA ASP A 105 7.57 -7.47 1.43
C ASP A 105 7.56 -6.59 0.17
N ALA A 106 6.47 -6.60 -0.61
CA ALA A 106 6.31 -5.70 -1.74
C ALA A 106 6.32 -4.25 -1.28
N LEU A 107 6.85 -3.35 -2.13
CA LEU A 107 7.01 -1.94 -1.78
C LEU A 107 5.88 -1.10 -2.36
N VAL A 108 5.36 -0.21 -1.53
CA VAL A 108 4.35 0.77 -1.91
C VAL A 108 4.78 2.17 -1.51
N LEU A 109 4.36 3.17 -2.29
CA LEU A 109 4.51 4.57 -1.94
C LEU A 109 3.25 5.00 -1.20
N ILE A 110 3.42 5.50 0.02
CA ILE A 110 2.31 5.97 0.86
C ILE A 110 2.53 7.39 1.36
N ILE A 111 1.44 8.07 1.72
CA ILE A 111 1.49 9.18 2.68
C ILE A 111 0.97 8.63 4.02
N PRO A 112 1.82 8.59 5.07
CA PRO A 112 1.42 8.02 6.35
C PRO A 112 0.30 8.83 7.02
N ALA A 113 -0.75 8.16 7.49
CA ALA A 113 -1.83 8.82 8.25
C ALA A 113 -1.43 9.25 9.66
N GLN A 114 -0.38 8.63 10.20
CA GLN A 114 0.15 8.91 11.53
C GLN A 114 1.65 9.19 11.46
N PRO A 115 2.19 10.01 12.38
CA PRO A 115 3.62 10.22 12.48
C PRO A 115 4.37 8.90 12.65
N LEU A 116 5.44 8.69 11.87
CA LEU A 116 6.19 7.43 11.85
C LEU A 116 6.69 7.00 13.25
N LEU A 117 7.02 7.96 14.11
CA LEU A 117 7.48 7.73 15.49
C LEU A 117 6.40 7.12 16.40
N ALA A 118 5.12 7.27 16.05
CA ALA A 118 3.99 6.72 16.78
C ALA A 118 3.60 5.30 16.32
N ARG A 119 4.20 4.81 15.22
CA ARG A 119 3.89 3.48 14.68
C ARG A 119 4.69 2.41 15.43
N THR A 120 4.02 1.72 16.34
CA THR A 120 4.43 0.40 16.85
C THR A 120 3.46 -0.64 16.33
N THR A 121 3.96 -1.86 16.06
CA THR A 121 3.25 -2.99 15.44
C THR A 121 1.75 -3.08 15.77
N LYS A 122 0.94 -3.41 14.75
CA LYS A 122 -0.48 -3.81 14.87
C LYS A 122 -0.65 -4.82 16.02
N GLU A 123 -1.64 -4.60 16.89
CA GLU A 123 -2.18 -5.61 17.81
C GLU A 123 -2.90 -6.73 17.05
#